data_AF-A0A7J4CQW0-F1
#
_entry.id   AF-A0A7J4CQW0-F1
#
_cell.length_a   1.000
_cell.length_b   1.000
_cell.length_c   1.000
_cell.angle_alpha   90.00
_cell.angle_beta   90.00
_cell.angle_gamma   90.00
#
_symmetry.space_group_name_H-M   'P 1'
#
loop_
_entity.id
_entity.type
_entity.pdbx_description
1 polymer ?
#
loop_
_entity_poly.entity_id
_entity_poly.type
_entity_poly.pdbx_seq_one_letter_code
_entity_poly.pdbx_strand_id
1 'polypeptide(L)'
;MATRAQILIPIAAAAFIVGIVGVLNIPSDAKLGSIEFPMGTIKLDDEILQVQIAETKELRARGLSWNFEELPYDQGVLFVFDKPGTQDMWMM
;
A
#
# COMPACT_ATOMS: atom_id res chain seq x y z
N MET A 1 -22.36 -13.16 46.08
CA MET A 1 -21.49 -13.79 45.06
C MET A 1 -21.92 -13.27 43.71
N ALA A 2 -21.03 -12.62 42.96
CA ALA A 2 -21.35 -12.18 41.61
C ALA A 2 -21.57 -13.40 40.71
N THR A 3 -22.65 -13.42 39.94
CA THR A 3 -22.89 -14.50 38.97
C THR A 3 -21.91 -14.38 37.81
N ARG A 4 -21.53 -15.50 37.19
CA ARG A 4 -20.56 -15.52 36.07
C ARG A 4 -20.97 -14.55 34.94
N ALA A 5 -22.26 -14.37 34.71
CA ALA A 5 -22.80 -13.40 33.74
C ALA A 5 -22.50 -11.93 34.10
N GLN A 6 -22.58 -11.55 35.38
CA GLN A 6 -22.27 -10.19 35.83
C GLN A 6 -20.81 -9.81 35.62
N ILE A 7 -19.91 -10.79 35.49
CA ILE A 7 -18.48 -10.59 35.25
C ILE A 7 -18.17 -10.69 33.75
N LEU A 8 -18.72 -11.68 33.05
CA LEU A 8 -18.37 -11.95 31.64
C LEU A 8 -18.92 -10.90 30.67
N ILE A 9 -20.14 -10.39 30.90
CA ILE A 9 -20.78 -9.40 30.01
C ILE A 9 -19.96 -8.10 29.90
N PRO A 10 -19.55 -7.43 31.00
CA PRO A 10 -18.78 -6.20 30.90
C PRO A 10 -17.39 -6.42 30.30
N ILE A 11 -16.75 -7.57 30.55
CA ILE A 11 -15.45 -7.91 29.95
C ILE A 11 -15.59 -8.08 28.43
N ALA A 12 -16.60 -8.82 27.98
CA ALA A 12 -16.86 -9.01 26.55
C ALA A 12 -17.18 -7.68 25.86
N ALA A 13 -18.00 -6.83 26.49
CA ALA A 13 -18.31 -5.50 25.98
C ALA A 13 -17.06 -4.61 25.87
N ALA A 14 -16.21 -4.59 26.90
CA ALA A 14 -14.96 -3.84 26.88
C ALA A 14 -14.01 -4.33 25.78
N ALA A 15 -13.83 -5.65 25.65
CA ALA A 15 -12.99 -6.24 24.61
C ALA A 15 -13.50 -5.92 23.20
N PHE A 16 -14.82 -5.96 22.99
CA PHE A 16 -15.44 -5.61 21.72
C PHE A 16 -15.22 -4.13 21.36
N ILE A 17 -15.42 -3.21 22.32
CA ILE A 17 -15.19 -1.78 22.11
C ILE A 17 -13.72 -1.51 21.78
N VAL A 18 -12.78 -2.09 22.54
CA VAL A 18 -11.35 -1.96 22.28
C VAL A 18 -10.98 -2.50 20.89
N GLY A 19 -11.56 -3.64 20.48
CA GLY A 19 -11.37 -4.19 19.15
C GLY A 19 -11.84 -3.24 18.04
N ILE A 20 -13.05 -2.68 18.16
CA ILE A 20 -13.60 -1.73 17.18
C ILE A 20 -12.75 -0.46 17.13
N VAL A 21 -12.43 0.13 18.27
CA VAL A 21 -11.61 1.35 18.35
C VAL A 21 -10.22 1.10 17.74
N GLY A 22 -9.63 -0.06 17.99
CA GLY A 22 -8.36 -0.48 17.38
C GLY A 22 -8.44 -0.51 15.85
N VAL A 23 -9.47 -1.14 15.29
CA VAL A 23 -9.67 -1.22 13.82
C VAL A 23 -9.92 0.16 13.19
N LEU A 24 -10.72 1.01 13.85
CA LEU A 24 -11.02 2.36 13.34
C LEU A 24 -9.79 3.29 13.37
N ASN A 25 -8.85 3.05 14.28
CA ASN A 25 -7.64 3.87 14.44
C ASN A 25 -6.39 3.25 13.79
N ILE A 26 -6.54 2.23 12.93
CA ILE A 26 -5.40 1.72 12.16
C ILE A 26 -4.84 2.86 11.31
N PRO A 27 -3.57 3.26 11.51
CA PRO A 27 -2.96 4.35 10.77
C PRO A 27 -2.97 4.03 9.27
N SER A 28 -3.23 5.05 8.45
CA SER A 28 -3.33 4.92 6.99
C SER A 28 -2.09 4.26 6.37
N ASP A 29 -0.91 4.46 6.96
CA ASP A 29 0.34 3.81 6.54
C ASP A 29 0.35 2.29 6.75
N ALA A 30 -0.39 1.78 7.74
CA ALA A 30 -0.55 0.35 8.00
C ALA A 30 -1.64 -0.29 7.14
N LYS A 31 -2.45 0.52 6.44
CA LYS A 31 -3.32 0.02 5.38
C LYS A 31 -2.44 -0.30 4.19
N LEU A 32 -1.89 -1.52 4.16
CA LEU A 32 -1.41 -2.22 2.96
C LEU A 32 -2.56 -2.46 1.94
N GLY A 33 -3.60 -1.62 1.96
CA GLY A 33 -4.66 -1.63 0.98
C GLY A 33 -4.05 -1.31 -0.36
N SER A 34 -4.36 -2.16 -1.33
CA SER A 34 -4.37 -1.93 -2.78
C SER A 34 -4.28 -0.46 -3.18
N ILE A 35 -3.10 0.15 -3.10
CA ILE A 35 -2.84 1.39 -3.83
C ILE A 35 -2.89 0.96 -5.29
N GLU A 36 -3.98 1.30 -5.96
CA GLU A 36 -4.11 1.14 -7.40
C GLU A 36 -2.98 1.95 -8.03
N PHE A 37 -2.08 1.28 -8.73
CA PHE A 37 -1.05 1.97 -9.49
C PHE A 37 -1.71 2.62 -10.71
N PRO A 38 -1.60 3.95 -10.86
CA PRO A 38 -2.07 4.59 -12.08
C PRO A 38 -1.30 4.02 -13.28
N MET A 39 -2.02 3.52 -14.27
CA MET A 39 -1.43 3.00 -15.50
C MET A 39 -1.38 4.10 -16.56
N GLY A 40 -0.26 4.16 -17.27
CA GLY A 40 -0.04 5.04 -18.40
C GLY A 40 0.55 4.28 -19.59
N THR A 41 0.65 4.98 -20.71
CA THR A 41 1.28 4.47 -21.92
C THR A 41 2.34 5.45 -22.37
N ILE A 42 3.55 4.95 -22.60
CA ILE A 42 4.65 5.73 -23.16
C ILE A 42 5.07 5.13 -24.50
N LYS A 43 5.48 5.99 -25.42
CA LYS A 43 6.05 5.59 -26.70
C LYS A 43 7.55 5.85 -26.67
N LEU A 44 8.33 4.80 -26.90
CA LEU A 44 9.78 4.86 -27.00
C LEU A 44 10.16 4.41 -28.41
N ASP A 45 10.59 5.36 -29.25
CA ASP A 45 10.81 5.14 -30.69
C ASP A 45 9.56 4.53 -31.37
N ASP A 46 9.65 3.28 -31.83
CA ASP A 46 8.55 2.55 -32.46
C ASP A 46 7.81 1.59 -31.51
N GLU A 47 8.23 1.50 -30.24
CA GLU A 47 7.67 0.62 -29.22
C GLU A 47 6.69 1.35 -28.30
N ILE A 48 5.62 0.67 -27.89
CA ILE A 48 4.62 1.17 -26.94
C ILE A 48 4.75 0.37 -25.65
N LEU A 49 4.97 1.06 -24.54
CA LEU A 49 5.12 0.44 -23.22
C LEU A 49 3.96 0.86 -22.30
N GLN A 50 3.46 -0.10 -21.55
CA GLN A 50 2.51 0.15 -20.46
C GLN A 50 3.28 0.35 -19.16
N VAL A 51 3.08 1.49 -18.52
CA VAL A 51 3.85 1.84 -17.32
C VAL A 51 2.96 2.15 -16.13
N GLN A 52 3.36 1.64 -14.97
CA GLN A 52 2.83 2.04 -13.68
C GLN A 52 3.47 3.36 -13.26
N ILE A 53 2.68 4.40 -13.01
CA ILE A 53 3.19 5.74 -12.69
C ILE A 53 3.36 5.86 -11.17
N ALA A 54 4.60 6.02 -10.71
CA ALA A 54 4.95 6.20 -9.32
C ALA A 54 5.21 7.69 -9.01
N GLU A 55 4.13 8.45 -8.82
CA GLU A 55 4.19 9.90 -8.57
C GLU A 55 4.23 10.26 -7.07
N THR A 56 3.56 9.49 -6.21
CA THR A 56 3.57 9.75 -4.77
C THR A 56 4.74 9.06 -4.07
N LYS A 57 5.09 9.51 -2.86
CA LYS A 57 6.17 8.90 -2.07
C LYS A 57 5.91 7.42 -1.79
N GLU A 58 4.65 7.06 -1.56
CA GLU A 58 4.20 5.70 -1.25
C GLU A 58 4.35 4.79 -2.48
N LEU A 59 3.93 5.26 -3.66
CA LEU A 59 4.09 4.52 -4.92
C LEU A 59 5.56 4.31 -5.29
N ARG A 60 6.40 5.34 -5.11
CA ARG A 60 7.85 5.25 -5.33
C ARG A 60 8.52 4.27 -4.37
N ALA A 61 8.14 4.29 -3.09
CA ALA A 61 8.69 3.37 -2.09
C ALA A 61 8.27 1.91 -2.32
N ARG A 62 7.07 1.70 -2.88
CA ARG A 62 6.57 0.36 -3.24
C ARG A 62 7.33 -0.23 -4.43
N GLY A 63 7.62 0.58 -5.46
CA GLY A 63 8.39 0.16 -6.64
C GLY A 63 7.83 -1.11 -7.29
N LEU A 64 8.72 -1.99 -7.76
CA LEU A 64 8.39 -3.30 -8.31
C LEU A 64 8.43 -4.44 -7.27
N SER A 65 8.84 -4.15 -6.03
CA SER A 65 9.18 -5.17 -5.02
C SER A 65 8.02 -6.06 -4.57
N TRP A 66 6.79 -5.73 -4.96
CA TRP A 66 5.57 -6.44 -4.56
C TRP A 66 4.87 -7.17 -5.72
N ASN A 67 5.43 -7.11 -6.93
CA ASN A 67 5.00 -7.94 -8.06
C ASN A 67 5.83 -9.22 -8.07
N PHE A 68 5.22 -10.34 -7.67
CA PHE A 68 5.86 -11.67 -7.60
C PHE A 68 5.88 -12.40 -8.96
N GLU A 69 5.27 -11.82 -9.99
CA GLU A 69 5.30 -12.34 -11.35
C GLU A 69 6.38 -11.62 -12.17
N GLU A 70 6.97 -12.35 -13.12
CA GLU A 70 7.95 -11.81 -14.06
C GLU A 70 7.31 -10.66 -14.85
N LEU A 71 7.91 -9.46 -14.79
CA LEU A 71 7.37 -8.29 -15.46
C LEU A 71 7.50 -8.46 -16.98
N PRO A 72 6.41 -8.33 -17.75
CA PRO A 72 6.48 -8.40 -19.20
C PRO A 72 7.42 -7.35 -19.81
N TYR A 73 8.02 -7.67 -20.95
CA TYR A 73 8.98 -6.77 -21.63
C TYR A 73 8.38 -5.44 -22.08
N ASP A 74 7.08 -5.40 -22.32
CA ASP A 74 6.32 -4.20 -22.70
C ASP A 74 5.79 -3.43 -21.48
N GLN A 75 6.20 -3.81 -20.26
CA GLN A 75 5.75 -3.23 -19.01
C GLN A 75 6.88 -2.65 -18.15
N GLY A 76 6.55 -1.63 -17.36
CA GLY A 76 7.52 -0.94 -16.52
C GLY A 76 6.91 -0.14 -15.39
N VAL A 77 7.77 0.48 -14.58
CA VAL A 77 7.40 1.54 -13.63
C VAL A 77 8.07 2.84 -14.05
N LEU A 78 7.29 3.92 -14.15
CA LEU A 78 7.78 5.26 -14.38
C LEU A 78 7.80 6.02 -13.06
N PHE A 79 9.00 6.28 -12.53
CA PHE A 79 9.18 7.10 -11.33
C PHE A 79 9.18 8.58 -11.68
N VAL A 80 8.22 9.34 -11.14
CA VAL A 80 8.09 10.78 -11.36
C VAL A 80 8.56 11.52 -10.12
N PHE A 81 9.41 12.55 -10.31
CA PHE A 81 9.94 13.37 -9.23
C PHE A 81 9.73 14.85 -9.56
N ASP A 82 9.32 15.65 -8.57
CA ASP A 82 9.01 17.07 -8.75
C ASP A 82 10.23 17.92 -9.13
N LYS A 83 11.43 17.46 -8.76
CA LYS A 83 12.68 18.18 -8.97
C LYS A 83 13.75 17.24 -9.53
N PRO A 84 14.57 17.71 -10.49
CA PRO A 84 15.74 16.98 -10.90
C PRO A 84 16.73 16.88 -9.73
N GLY A 85 17.36 15.72 -9.59
CA GLY A 85 18.35 15.48 -8.53
C GLY A 85 18.67 13.99 -8.38
N THR A 86 19.62 13.69 -7.51
CA THR A 86 19.97 12.31 -7.17
C THR A 86 18.82 11.68 -6.38
N GLN A 87 18.34 10.52 -6.85
CA GLN A 87 17.30 9.74 -6.20
C GLN A 87 17.90 8.39 -5.80
N ASP A 88 17.80 8.06 -4.52
CA ASP A 88 18.27 6.78 -4.02
C ASP A 88 17.26 5.70 -4.41
N MET A 89 17.73 4.71 -5.16
CA MET A 89 16.96 3.51 -5.50
C MET A 89 17.59 2.31 -4.80
N TRP A 90 16.74 1.44 -4.29
CA TRP A 90 17.15 0.19 -3.67
C TRP A 90 16.36 -0.97 -4.29
N MET A 91 16.98 -2.13 -4.32
CA MET A 91 16.32 -3.40 -4.61
C MET A 91 16.48 -4.25 -3.34
N MET A 92 15.37 -4.80 -2.85
CA MET A 92 15.38 -5.78 -1.76
C MET A 92 15.72 -7.17 -2.30
#